data_AF-A0A925XUV9-F1
#
_entry.id   AF-A0A925XUV9-F1
#
_cell.length_a   1.000
_cell.length_b   1.000
_cell.length_c   1.000
_cell.angle_alpha   90.00
_cell.angle_beta   90.00
_cell.angle_gamma   90.00
#
_symmetry.space_group_name_H-M   'P 1'
#
loop_
_entity.id
_entity.type
_entity.pdbx_description
1 polymer ?
#
loop_
_entity_poly.entity_id
_entity_poly.type
_entity_poly.pdbx_seq_one_letter_code
_entity_poly.pdbx_strand_id
1 'polypeptide(L)'
;MTQPVVFFIDSSLGGLILKQALQQEGEQVALHDEHFPQGTLDVDWLPDVALRGWLILSADQRIRYNEIEWLAVLNSGAKVFVLVSGNLTGEQQAQAFVQVLKKMKNTATREPKGFIALVYRNGRLILPKRNRDSRKGNPAQKDGSASISP
;
A
#
# COMPACT_ATOMS: atom_id res chain seq x y z
N MET A 1 -26.27 -6.49 -1.30
CA MET A 1 -25.37 -7.14 -2.28
C MET A 1 -23.97 -6.62 -2.01
N THR A 2 -23.04 -7.46 -1.58
CA THR A 2 -21.64 -7.03 -1.37
C THR A 2 -21.02 -6.86 -2.74
N GLN A 3 -20.59 -5.63 -3.09
CA GLN A 3 -19.91 -5.42 -4.37
C GLN A 3 -18.62 -6.26 -4.40
N PRO A 4 -18.31 -6.91 -5.52
CA PRO A 4 -17.09 -7.69 -5.66
C PRO A 4 -15.87 -6.78 -5.47
N VAL A 5 -14.91 -7.24 -4.69
CA VAL A 5 -13.65 -6.54 -4.45
C VAL A 5 -12.75 -6.73 -5.68
N VAL A 6 -12.18 -5.64 -6.19
CA VAL A 6 -11.19 -5.69 -7.26
C VAL A 6 -9.80 -5.57 -6.66
N PHE A 7 -8.88 -6.44 -7.10
CA PHE A 7 -7.46 -6.36 -6.82
C PHE A 7 -6.75 -5.61 -7.94
N PHE A 8 -6.11 -4.50 -7.60
CA PHE A 8 -5.29 -3.72 -8.52
C PHE A 8 -3.83 -4.15 -8.37
N ILE A 9 -3.21 -4.58 -9.46
CA ILE A 9 -1.81 -5.01 -9.47
C ILE A 9 -0.95 -3.86 -9.98
N ASP A 10 -0.10 -3.34 -9.10
CA ASP A 10 0.94 -2.36 -9.42
C ASP A 10 2.00 -2.96 -10.37
N SER A 11 2.60 -2.08 -11.18
CA SER A 11 3.68 -2.35 -12.13
C SER A 11 4.92 -3.02 -11.52
N SER A 12 5.10 -2.92 -10.19
CA SER A 12 6.20 -3.57 -9.47
C SER A 12 6.10 -5.11 -9.37
N LEU A 13 4.99 -5.72 -9.78
CA LEU A 13 4.72 -7.16 -9.67
C LEU A 13 4.74 -7.88 -11.03
N GLY A 14 4.92 -9.21 -11.00
CA GLY A 14 4.75 -10.09 -12.16
C GLY A 14 3.29 -10.19 -12.63
N GLY A 15 2.77 -9.10 -13.20
CA GLY A 15 1.34 -8.82 -13.35
C GLY A 15 0.49 -9.92 -13.97
N LEU A 16 0.94 -10.56 -15.05
CA LEU A 16 0.16 -11.60 -15.74
C LEU A 16 -0.02 -12.87 -14.92
N ILE A 17 1.05 -13.36 -14.27
CA ILE A 17 1.00 -14.60 -13.46
C ILE A 17 0.11 -14.37 -12.24
N LEU A 18 0.28 -13.23 -11.55
CA LEU A 18 -0.54 -12.87 -10.40
C LEU A 18 -2.01 -12.66 -10.81
N LYS A 19 -2.27 -12.00 -11.94
CA LYS A 19 -3.64 -11.82 -12.47
C LYS A 19 -4.33 -13.14 -12.69
N GLN A 20 -3.68 -14.08 -13.39
CA GLN A 20 -4.24 -15.41 -13.64
C GLN A 20 -4.52 -16.16 -12.33
N ALA A 21 -3.58 -16.15 -11.39
CA ALA A 21 -3.75 -16.83 -10.10
C ALA A 21 -4.93 -16.26 -9.28
N LEU A 22 -5.11 -14.94 -9.25
CA LEU A 22 -6.23 -14.31 -8.56
C LEU A 22 -7.57 -14.57 -9.28
N GLN A 23 -7.58 -14.58 -10.61
CA GLN A 23 -8.77 -14.91 -11.39
C GLN A 23 -9.21 -16.36 -11.21
N GLN A 24 -8.27 -17.30 -11.04
CA GLN A 24 -8.56 -18.70 -10.72
C GLN A 24 -9.26 -18.86 -9.36
N GLU A 25 -8.99 -17.95 -8.42
CA GLU A 25 -9.68 -17.87 -7.13
C GLU A 25 -11.03 -17.12 -7.21
N GLY A 26 -11.45 -16.72 -8.41
CA GLY A 26 -12.71 -16.03 -8.67
C GLY A 26 -12.68 -14.52 -8.35
N GLU A 27 -11.50 -13.93 -8.17
CA GLU A 27 -11.36 -12.52 -7.87
C GLU A 27 -11.33 -11.66 -9.13
N GLN A 28 -11.83 -10.43 -9.03
CA GLN A 28 -11.69 -9.42 -10.08
C GLN A 28 -10.32 -8.75 -9.99
N VAL A 29 -9.70 -8.51 -11.14
CA VAL A 29 -8.32 -7.99 -11.19
C VAL A 29 -8.22 -6.89 -12.25
N ALA A 30 -7.53 -5.81 -11.90
CA ALA A 30 -7.12 -4.75 -12.81
C ALA A 30 -5.59 -4.62 -12.77
N LEU A 31 -4.95 -4.46 -13.94
CA LEU A 31 -3.52 -4.17 -14.02
C LEU A 31 -3.28 -2.66 -14.07
N HIS A 32 -2.17 -2.20 -13.50
CA HIS A 32 -1.76 -0.80 -13.62
C HIS A 32 -1.75 -0.31 -15.08
N ASP A 33 -1.09 -1.07 -15.96
CA ASP A 33 -0.89 -0.69 -17.37
C ASP A 33 -2.19 -0.72 -18.21
N GLU A 34 -3.30 -1.26 -17.68
CA GLU A 34 -4.63 -1.21 -18.32
C GLU A 34 -5.34 0.14 -18.05
N HIS A 35 -4.89 0.89 -17.05
CA HIS A 35 -5.53 2.11 -16.57
C HIS A 35 -4.64 3.35 -16.64
N PHE A 36 -3.32 3.18 -16.53
CA PHE A 36 -2.36 4.28 -16.43
C PHE A 36 -1.15 4.00 -17.32
N PRO A 37 -0.57 5.03 -17.98
CA PRO A 37 0.69 4.89 -18.71
C PRO A 37 1.83 4.41 -17.79
N GLN A 38 2.78 3.67 -18.36
CA GLN A 38 3.99 3.30 -17.63
C GLN A 38 4.77 4.54 -17.18
N GLY A 39 5.28 4.51 -15.95
CA GLY A 39 6.00 5.64 -15.34
C GLY A 39 5.09 6.72 -14.72
N THR A 40 3.77 6.51 -14.71
CA THR A 40 2.85 7.37 -13.94
C THR A 40 3.25 7.38 -12.47
N LEU A 41 3.28 8.55 -11.84
CA LEU A 41 3.70 8.69 -10.44
C LEU A 41 2.59 8.20 -9.49
N ASP A 42 2.98 7.64 -8.37
CA ASP A 42 2.06 7.15 -7.32
C ASP A 42 1.03 8.20 -6.88
N VAL A 43 1.43 9.47 -6.82
CA VAL A 43 0.54 10.59 -6.45
C VAL A 43 -0.61 10.81 -7.44
N ASP A 44 -0.46 10.37 -8.69
CA ASP A 44 -1.44 10.60 -9.75
C ASP A 44 -2.45 9.44 -9.83
N TRP A 45 -2.04 8.19 -9.56
CA TRP A 45 -2.93 7.02 -9.71
C TRP A 45 -3.49 6.47 -8.38
N LEU A 46 -2.77 6.63 -7.26
CA LEU A 46 -3.23 6.10 -5.96
C LEU A 46 -4.60 6.64 -5.54
N PRO A 47 -4.90 7.95 -5.64
CA PRO A 47 -6.20 8.49 -5.24
C PRO A 47 -7.34 7.91 -6.08
N ASP A 48 -7.13 7.72 -7.38
CA ASP A 48 -8.13 7.18 -8.29
C ASP A 48 -8.46 5.72 -7.98
N VAL A 49 -7.44 4.90 -7.70
CA VAL A 49 -7.63 3.50 -7.30
C VAL A 49 -8.30 3.41 -5.92
N ALA A 50 -7.93 4.30 -4.99
CA ALA A 50 -8.55 4.39 -3.67
C ALA A 50 -10.04 4.79 -3.75
N LEU A 51 -10.38 5.77 -4.59
CA LEU A 51 -11.76 6.22 -4.80
C LEU A 51 -12.66 5.11 -5.35
N ARG A 52 -12.12 4.22 -6.18
CA ARG A 52 -12.80 3.02 -6.69
C ARG A 52 -12.96 1.93 -5.63
N GLY A 53 -12.30 2.05 -4.47
CA GLY A 53 -12.32 1.07 -3.39
C GLY A 53 -11.55 -0.21 -3.70
N TRP A 54 -10.63 -0.18 -4.67
CA TRP A 54 -9.84 -1.34 -5.07
C TRP A 54 -8.71 -1.62 -4.07
N LEU A 55 -8.32 -2.89 -3.93
CA LEU A 55 -7.21 -3.29 -3.08
C LEU A 55 -5.91 -3.34 -3.89
N ILE A 56 -4.92 -2.55 -3.50
CA ILE A 56 -3.67 -2.42 -4.24
C ILE A 56 -2.70 -3.50 -3.78
N LEU A 57 -2.12 -4.24 -4.72
CA LEU A 57 -1.03 -5.19 -4.51
C LEU A 57 0.24 -4.58 -5.09
N SER A 58 1.31 -4.54 -4.30
CA SER A 58 2.61 -4.01 -4.72
C SER A 58 3.77 -4.85 -4.18
N ALA A 59 4.92 -4.82 -4.83
CA ALA A 59 6.19 -5.31 -4.28
C ALA A 59 7.22 -4.19 -4.10
N ASP A 60 6.87 -2.93 -4.36
CA ASP A 60 7.80 -1.82 -4.12
C ASP A 60 8.02 -1.66 -2.62
N GLN A 61 9.29 -1.81 -2.21
CA GLN A 61 9.69 -1.64 -0.82
C GLN A 61 9.94 -0.18 -0.46
N ARG A 62 10.06 0.74 -1.42
CA ARG A 62 10.25 2.19 -1.19
C ARG A 62 9.13 2.78 -0.35
N ILE A 63 7.90 2.32 -0.60
CA ILE A 63 6.72 2.69 0.18
C ILE A 63 6.84 2.30 1.66
N ARG A 64 7.81 1.50 2.09
CA ARG A 64 8.04 1.18 3.51
C ARG A 64 8.93 2.21 4.21
N TYR A 65 9.72 2.97 3.47
CA TYR A 65 10.78 3.84 3.99
C TYR A 65 10.53 5.32 3.70
N ASN A 66 9.66 5.64 2.73
CA ASN A 66 9.29 7.01 2.43
C ASN A 66 8.05 7.43 3.25
N GLU A 67 8.27 8.20 4.31
CA GLU A 67 7.18 8.72 5.17
C GLU A 67 6.16 9.56 4.39
N ILE A 68 6.59 10.24 3.32
CA ILE A 68 5.72 11.06 2.48
C ILE A 68 4.75 10.18 1.70
N GLU A 69 5.25 9.10 1.07
CA GLU A 69 4.41 8.12 0.37
C GLU A 69 3.45 7.41 1.34
N TRP A 70 3.91 7.09 2.56
CA TRP A 70 3.04 6.56 3.62
C TRP A 70 1.88 7.51 3.91
N LEU A 71 2.17 8.79 4.12
CA LEU A 71 1.13 9.78 4.41
C LEU A 71 0.18 9.97 3.23
N ALA A 72 0.69 9.92 1.99
CA ALA A 72 -0.14 9.98 0.79
C ALA A 72 -1.15 8.83 0.73
N VAL A 73 -0.71 7.58 0.98
CA VAL A 73 -1.60 6.40 1.06
C VAL A 73 -2.65 6.54 2.17
N LEU A 74 -2.22 6.98 3.35
CA LEU A 74 -3.14 7.14 4.47
C LEU A 74 -4.19 8.24 4.21
N ASN A 75 -3.79 9.33 3.58
CA ASN A 75 -4.67 10.46 3.28
C ASN A 75 -5.61 10.19 2.09
N SER A 76 -5.19 9.37 1.12
CA SER A 76 -6.04 8.98 -0.01
C SER A 76 -7.09 7.93 0.35
N GLY A 77 -6.93 7.25 1.49
CA GLY A 77 -7.78 6.11 1.85
C GLY A 77 -7.41 4.81 1.14
N ALA A 78 -6.28 4.80 0.42
CA ALA A 78 -5.79 3.62 -0.29
C ALA A 78 -5.51 2.45 0.67
N LYS A 79 -5.88 1.25 0.24
CA LYS A 79 -5.68 0.00 0.98
C LYS A 79 -4.64 -0.84 0.26
N VAL A 80 -3.40 -0.75 0.72
CA VAL A 80 -2.23 -1.30 0.03
C VAL A 80 -1.70 -2.53 0.75
N PHE A 81 -1.45 -3.60 0.01
CA PHE A 81 -0.80 -4.82 0.45
C PHE A 81 0.55 -4.95 -0.25
N VAL A 82 1.61 -4.80 0.53
CA VAL A 82 2.99 -4.80 0.03
C VAL A 82 3.60 -6.16 0.30
N LEU A 83 4.04 -6.84 -0.75
CA LEU A 83 4.81 -8.07 -0.65
C LEU A 83 6.22 -7.75 -0.15
N VAL A 84 6.56 -8.26 1.03
CA VAL A 84 7.90 -8.14 1.60
C VAL A 84 8.79 -9.19 0.95
N SER A 85 9.52 -8.81 -0.10
CA SER A 85 10.45 -9.72 -0.77
C SER A 85 11.58 -9.01 -1.52
N GLY A 86 12.78 -9.61 -1.49
CA GLY A 86 13.93 -9.11 -2.25
C GLY A 86 14.15 -9.80 -3.60
N ASN A 87 13.64 -11.03 -3.80
CA ASN A 87 13.92 -11.86 -5.00
C ASN A 87 12.91 -13.03 -5.12
N LEU A 88 11.60 -12.76 -5.30
CA LEU A 88 10.62 -13.82 -5.57
C LEU A 88 10.27 -13.86 -7.05
N THR A 89 10.10 -15.08 -7.58
CA THR A 89 9.54 -15.28 -8.92
C THR A 89 8.06 -14.84 -8.95
N GLY A 90 7.53 -14.52 -10.13
CA GLY A 90 6.10 -14.15 -10.26
C GLY A 90 5.14 -15.19 -9.67
N GLU A 91 5.47 -16.48 -9.79
CA GLU A 91 4.71 -17.58 -9.18
C GLU A 91 4.74 -17.54 -7.65
N GLN A 92 5.91 -17.27 -7.06
CA GLN A 92 6.06 -17.15 -5.61
C GLN A 92 5.35 -15.90 -5.07
N GLN A 93 5.35 -14.80 -5.84
CA GLN A 93 4.57 -13.62 -5.53
C GLN A 93 3.07 -13.94 -5.54
N ALA A 94 2.59 -14.60 -6.61
CA ALA A 94 1.20 -15.03 -6.74
C ALA A 94 0.77 -15.91 -5.58
N GLN A 95 1.56 -16.93 -5.26
CA GLN A 95 1.29 -17.84 -4.16
C GLN A 95 1.20 -17.11 -2.82
N ALA A 96 2.09 -16.14 -2.56
CA ALA A 96 2.07 -15.37 -1.32
C ALA A 96 0.77 -14.58 -1.13
N PHE A 97 0.25 -13.96 -2.20
CA PHE A 97 -1.02 -13.24 -2.15
C PHE A 97 -2.23 -14.17 -2.07
N VAL A 98 -2.26 -15.23 -2.88
CA VAL A 98 -3.35 -16.23 -2.89
C VAL A 98 -3.55 -16.82 -1.50
N GLN A 99 -2.46 -17.20 -0.82
CA GLN A 99 -2.52 -17.75 0.55
C GLN A 99 -3.20 -16.84 1.58
N VAL A 100 -3.25 -15.52 1.34
CA VAL A 100 -3.81 -14.54 2.27
C VAL A 100 -5.04 -13.81 1.74
N LEU A 101 -5.62 -14.21 0.61
CA LEU A 101 -6.80 -13.57 -0.02
C LEU A 101 -7.92 -13.26 0.97
N LYS A 102 -8.37 -14.27 1.72
CA LYS A 102 -9.43 -14.10 2.73
C LYS A 102 -9.02 -13.11 3.83
N LYS A 103 -7.75 -13.14 4.25
CA LYS A 103 -7.22 -12.20 5.26
C LYS A 103 -7.19 -10.77 4.70
N MET A 104 -6.77 -10.56 3.46
CA MET A 104 -6.75 -9.24 2.82
C MET A 104 -8.16 -8.64 2.76
N LYS A 105 -9.15 -9.37 2.26
CA LYS A 105 -10.55 -8.92 2.20
C LYS A 105 -11.12 -8.60 3.59
N ASN A 106 -10.85 -9.46 4.57
CA ASN A 106 -11.28 -9.23 5.94
C ASN A 106 -10.63 -7.98 6.57
N THR A 107 -9.32 -7.79 6.36
CA THR A 107 -8.61 -6.59 6.83
C THR A 107 -9.18 -5.34 6.18
N ALA A 108 -9.38 -5.35 4.86
CA ALA A 108 -9.97 -4.23 4.13
C ALA A 108 -11.40 -3.90 4.57
N THR A 109 -12.17 -4.91 4.98
CA THR A 109 -13.53 -4.70 5.52
C THR A 109 -13.50 -4.12 6.93
N ARG A 110 -12.54 -4.52 7.76
CA ARG A 110 -12.44 -4.10 9.17
C ARG A 110 -11.75 -2.76 9.36
N GLU A 111 -10.86 -2.38 8.46
CA GLU A 111 -10.16 -1.10 8.49
C GLU A 111 -10.81 -0.11 7.51
N PRO A 112 -11.60 0.85 8.02
CA PRO A 112 -12.27 1.83 7.16
C PRO A 112 -11.31 2.89 6.60
N LYS A 113 -10.13 3.07 7.19
CA LYS A 113 -9.15 4.06 6.72
C LYS A 113 -8.15 3.44 5.73
N GLY A 114 -7.39 4.29 5.05
CA GLY A 114 -6.26 3.85 4.26
C GLY A 114 -5.20 3.18 5.14
N PHE A 115 -4.49 2.20 4.58
CA PHE A 115 -3.43 1.48 5.27
C PHE A 115 -2.41 0.88 4.31
N ILE A 116 -1.25 0.55 4.88
CA ILE A 116 -0.24 -0.30 4.26
C ILE A 116 -0.11 -1.56 5.12
N ALA A 117 -0.40 -2.72 4.54
CA ALA A 117 -0.23 -4.03 5.17
C ALA A 117 0.91 -4.78 4.48
N LEU A 118 1.68 -5.52 5.25
CA LEU A 118 2.82 -6.30 4.78
C LEU A 118 2.40 -7.76 4.60
N VAL A 119 2.56 -8.27 3.38
CA VAL A 119 2.37 -9.67 3.01
C VAL A 119 3.74 -10.33 2.94
N TYR A 120 3.92 -11.43 3.65
CA TYR A 120 5.15 -12.21 3.63
C TYR A 120 4.93 -13.51 2.85
N ARG A 121 5.99 -14.03 2.23
CA ARG A 121 5.99 -15.30 1.48
C ARG A 121 5.35 -16.47 2.26
N ASN A 122 5.48 -16.48 3.58
CA ASN A 122 4.95 -17.55 4.44
C ASN A 122 3.45 -17.41 4.80
N GLY A 123 2.68 -16.59 4.08
CA GLY A 123 1.25 -16.39 4.33
C GLY A 123 0.94 -15.54 5.58
N ARG A 124 1.94 -14.82 6.10
CA ARG A 124 1.77 -13.85 7.18
C ARG A 124 1.36 -12.51 6.60
N LEU A 125 0.30 -11.93 7.17
CA LEU A 125 -0.17 -10.58 6.87
C LEU A 125 -0.06 -9.74 8.15
N ILE A 126 0.66 -8.64 8.09
CA ILE A 126 0.85 -7.71 9.20
C ILE A 126 0.31 -6.35 8.82
N LEU A 127 -0.54 -5.79 9.67
CA LEU A 127 -0.85 -4.37 9.66
C LEU A 127 0.09 -3.68 10.67
N PRO A 128 1.10 -2.91 10.24
CA PRO A 128 2.01 -2.23 11.16
C PRO A 128 1.23 -1.30 12.09
N LYS A 129 1.63 -1.25 13.37
CA LYS A 129 1.06 -0.28 14.30
C LYS A 129 1.43 1.12 13.80
N ARG A 130 0.43 1.98 13.56
CA ARG A 130 0.63 3.39 13.26
C ARG A 130 1.53 3.99 14.34
N ASN A 131 2.74 4.41 13.99
CA ASN A 131 3.60 5.10 14.94
C ASN A 131 2.92 6.45 15.25
N ARG A 132 2.34 6.58 16.45
CA ARG A 132 1.64 7.81 16.89
C ARG A 132 2.62 8.94 17.26
N ASP A 133 3.93 8.69 17.20
CA ASP A 133 4.94 9.45 17.95
C ASP A 133 5.81 10.43 17.13
N SER A 134 5.38 10.86 15.94
CA SER A 134 5.97 12.03 15.26
C SER A 134 5.41 13.38 15.77
N ARG A 135 4.63 13.38 16.85
CA ARG A 135 4.14 14.58 17.55
C ARG A 135 4.93 14.94 18.82
N LYS A 136 6.18 14.47 18.98
CA LYS A 136 7.10 15.08 19.96
C LYS A 136 7.81 16.25 19.29
N GLY A 137 7.52 17.43 19.83
CA GLY A 137 7.76 18.73 19.22
C GLY A 137 9.19 18.99 18.77
N ASN A 138 9.27 19.73 17.66
CA ASN A 138 10.40 20.60 17.40
C ASN A 138 10.45 21.63 18.55
N PRO A 139 11.49 21.68 19.40
CA PRO A 139 11.61 22.80 20.32
C PRO A 139 11.84 24.05 19.48
N ALA A 140 10.90 24.98 19.60
CA ALA A 140 10.93 26.28 18.98
C ALA A 140 12.33 26.90 19.05
N GLN A 141 12.81 27.38 17.90
CA GLN A 141 13.73 28.50 17.82
C GLN A 141 13.30 29.56 18.85
N LYS A 142 14.11 29.71 19.91
CA LYS A 142 14.11 30.95 20.69
C LYS A 142 15.07 31.89 19.98
N ASP A 143 14.53 32.61 19.00
CA ASP A 143 15.02 33.95 18.72
C ASP A 143 14.56 34.85 19.87
N GLY A 144 15.53 35.51 20.48
CA GLY A 144 15.33 36.39 21.63
C GLY A 144 16.58 37.24 21.84
N SER A 145 16.85 38.11 20.88
CA SER A 145 17.77 39.24 21.04
C SER A 145 17.25 40.19 22.11
N ALA A 146 18.09 40.53 23.10
CA ALA A 146 18.14 41.83 23.78
C ALA A 146 19.41 41.84 24.64
N SER A 147 20.48 42.58 24.29
CA SER A 147 20.67 44.02 24.51
C SER A 147 21.72 44.25 25.60
N ILE A 148 22.93 44.60 25.15
CA ILE A 148 23.82 45.68 25.62
C ILE A 148 23.71 46.11 27.10
N SER A 149 24.82 45.92 27.83
CA SER A 149 25.56 46.76 28.81
C SER A 149 24.81 47.72 29.77
N PRO A 150 25.39 48.03 30.95
CA PRO A 150 26.64 48.80 31.07
C PRO A 150 27.88 47.96 31.40
#